data_AF-A0A4W5RJ80-F1
#
_entry.id   AF-A0A4W5RJ80-F1
#
_cell.length_a   1.000
_cell.length_b   1.000
_cell.length_c   1.000
_cell.angle_alpha   90.00
_cell.angle_beta   90.00
_cell.angle_gamma   90.00
#
_symmetry.space_group_name_H-M   'P 1'
#
loop_
_entity.id
_entity.type
_entity.pdbx_description
1 polymer ?
#
loop_
_entity_poly.entity_id
_entity_poly.type
_entity_poly.pdbx_seq_one_letter_code
_entity_poly.pdbx_strand_id
1 'polypeptide(L)'
;LCVCIPPETDFFVYFLCQRYVEEIVLVNDEEIKAAVSTLYRAGLLVEPSGSAAFAAIANDRIPDIAGRNVVVILSGGNIGKDELTNFPDLNI
;
A
#
# COMPACT_ATOMS: atom_id res chain seq x y z
N LEU A 1 3.78 8.98 2.06
CA LEU A 1 3.02 8.79 0.81
C LEU A 1 3.75 7.71 0.01
N CYS A 2 3.16 6.52 -0.16
CA CYS A 2 3.78 5.47 -0.98
C CYS A 2 3.56 5.84 -2.45
N VAL A 3 4.63 6.19 -3.17
CA VAL A 3 4.56 6.44 -4.60
C VAL A 3 5.17 5.23 -5.28
N CYS A 4 4.33 4.41 -5.91
CA CYS A 4 4.81 3.47 -6.91
C CYS A 4 5.37 4.33 -8.06
N ILE A 5 6.69 4.34 -8.26
CA ILE A 5 7.34 5.16 -9.28
C ILE A 5 7.39 4.36 -10.58
N PRO A 6 6.54 4.66 -11.58
CA PRO A 6 6.74 4.11 -12.91
C PRO A 6 8.02 4.69 -13.54
N PRO A 7 8.67 3.95 -14.45
CA PRO A 7 9.91 4.40 -15.10
C PRO A 7 9.76 5.70 -15.91
N GLU A 8 8.53 6.15 -16.18
CA GLU A 8 8.20 7.30 -17.02
C GLU A 8 7.69 8.51 -16.21
N THR A 9 8.12 8.63 -14.95
CA THR A 9 7.63 9.69 -14.05
C THR A 9 7.96 11.08 -14.62
N ASP A 10 6.93 11.92 -14.76
CA ASP A 10 7.10 13.33 -15.12
C ASP A 10 8.11 13.99 -14.17
N PHE A 11 9.07 14.72 -14.74
CA PHE A 11 10.15 15.40 -14.01
C PHE A 11 9.63 16.14 -12.78
N PHE A 12 8.45 16.74 -12.84
CA PHE A 12 7.87 17.51 -11.74
C PHE A 12 7.58 16.68 -10.48
N VAL A 13 7.01 15.48 -10.61
CA VAL A 13 6.67 14.63 -9.44
C VAL A 13 7.95 14.18 -8.73
N TYR A 14 9.00 13.87 -9.49
CA TYR A 14 10.30 13.52 -8.92
C TYR A 14 10.88 14.66 -8.06
N PHE A 15 10.85 15.90 -8.55
CA PHE A 15 11.33 17.06 -7.76
C PHE A 15 10.49 17.32 -6.52
N LEU A 16 9.17 17.14 -6.59
CA LEU A 16 8.32 17.26 -5.42
C LEU A 16 8.65 16.19 -4.37
N CYS A 17 8.85 14.94 -4.80
CA CYS A 17 9.27 13.86 -3.90
C CYS A 17 10.63 14.17 -3.27
N GLN A 18 11.64 14.57 -4.07
CA GLN A 18 12.95 14.94 -3.53
C GLN A 18 12.89 16.07 -2.49
N ARG A 19 11.91 16.99 -2.60
CA ARG A 19 11.79 18.14 -1.71
C ARG A 19 10.95 17.87 -0.46
N TYR A 20 9.90 17.05 -0.56
CA TYR A 20 8.88 16.92 0.49
C TYR A 20 8.73 15.50 1.07
N VAL A 21 9.27 14.48 0.42
CA VAL A 21 9.23 13.11 0.94
C VAL A 21 10.49 12.85 1.76
N GLU A 22 10.29 12.47 3.02
CA GLU A 22 11.39 12.17 3.94
C GLU A 22 12.03 10.81 3.66
N GLU A 23 11.20 9.81 3.34
CA GLU A 23 11.65 8.44 3.15
C GLU A 23 10.79 7.69 2.12
N ILE A 24 11.44 6.79 1.38
CA ILE A 24 10.78 5.81 0.50
C ILE A 24 11.01 4.42 1.10
N VAL A 25 9.90 3.73 1.34
CA VAL A 25 9.89 2.39 1.91
C VAL A 25 9.45 1.38 0.85
N LEU A 26 10.09 0.22 0.84
CA LEU A 26 9.78 -0.88 -0.07
C LEU A 26 8.96 -1.95 0.66
N VAL A 27 7.99 -2.50 -0.05
CA VAL A 27 7.21 -3.67 0.34
C VAL A 27 7.27 -4.68 -0.80
N ASN A 28 7.19 -5.97 -0.48
CA ASN A 28 7.16 -7.04 -1.46
C ASN A 28 5.73 -7.50 -1.76
N ASP A 29 5.56 -8.30 -2.82
CA ASP A 29 4.25 -8.77 -3.28
C ASP A 29 3.50 -9.60 -2.23
N GLU A 30 4.21 -10.38 -1.41
CA GLU A 30 3.59 -11.20 -0.36
C GLU A 30 3.03 -10.32 0.77
N GLU A 31 3.75 -9.26 1.14
CA GLU A 31 3.28 -8.25 2.10
C GLU A 31 2.03 -7.52 1.59
N ILE A 32 2.00 -7.21 0.29
CA ILE A 32 0.84 -6.60 -0.38
C ILE A 32 -0.36 -7.56 -0.38
N LYS A 33 -0.16 -8.85 -0.70
CA LYS A 33 -1.24 -9.84 -0.67
C LYS A 33 -1.84 -10.00 0.72
N ALA A 34 -0.99 -10.09 1.75
CA ALA A 34 -1.44 -10.15 3.13
C ALA A 34 -2.23 -8.89 3.56
N ALA A 35 -1.79 -7.71 3.10
CA ALA A 35 -2.47 -6.45 3.33
C ALA A 35 -3.88 -6.42 2.70
N VAL A 36 -4.02 -6.81 1.44
CA VAL A 36 -5.32 -6.92 0.75
C VAL A 36 -6.26 -7.86 1.51
N SER A 37 -5.78 -9.06 1.86
CA SER A 37 -6.57 -10.04 2.62
C SER A 37 -7.04 -9.50 3.98
N THR A 38 -6.18 -8.76 4.67
CA THR A 38 -6.48 -8.14 5.97
C THR A 38 -7.54 -7.05 5.84
N LEU A 39 -7.39 -6.16 4.87
CA LEU A 39 -8.34 -5.06 4.61
C LEU A 39 -9.70 -5.60 4.18
N TYR A 40 -9.73 -6.64 3.36
CA TYR A 40 -10.98 -7.31 2.97
C TYR A 40 -11.71 -7.91 4.17
N ARG A 41 -11.01 -8.60 5.07
CA ARG A 41 -11.58 -9.12 6.32
C ARG A 41 -12.12 -8.02 7.24
N ALA A 42 -11.59 -6.80 7.11
CA ALA A 42 -12.09 -5.61 7.79
C ALA A 42 -13.26 -4.92 7.06
N GLY A 43 -13.74 -5.48 5.93
CA GLY A 43 -14.85 -4.94 5.14
C GLY A 43 -14.45 -3.86 4.13
N LEU A 44 -13.15 -3.69 3.86
CA LEU A 44 -12.62 -2.71 2.92
C LEU A 44 -12.18 -3.40 1.63
N LEU A 45 -12.74 -2.97 0.51
CA LEU A 45 -12.30 -3.43 -0.81
C LEU A 45 -11.18 -2.52 -1.32
N VAL A 46 -9.96 -3.04 -1.32
CA VAL A 46 -8.74 -2.30 -1.69
C VAL A 46 -7.94 -3.13 -2.68
N GLU A 47 -7.49 -2.49 -3.75
CA GLU A 47 -6.64 -3.16 -4.75
C GLU A 47 -5.18 -3.26 -4.24
N PRO A 48 -4.32 -4.10 -4.85
CA PRO A 48 -2.94 -4.29 -4.39
C PRO A 48 -2.14 -2.99 -4.25
N SER A 49 -2.13 -2.16 -5.30
CA SER A 49 -1.44 -0.86 -5.28
C SER A 49 -2.01 0.09 -4.21
N GLY A 50 -3.33 0.07 -4.01
CA GLY A 50 -4.05 0.84 -3.00
C GLY A 50 -3.76 0.42 -1.56
N SER A 51 -3.25 -0.80 -1.37
CA SER A 51 -2.93 -1.37 -0.05
C SER A 51 -1.47 -1.20 0.36
N ALA A 52 -0.59 -0.75 -0.54
CA ALA A 52 0.87 -0.73 -0.33
C ALA A 52 1.30 0.06 0.92
N ALA A 53 0.65 1.20 1.18
CA ALA A 53 0.94 2.00 2.37
C ALA A 53 0.54 1.27 3.67
N PHE A 54 -0.55 0.50 3.65
CA PHE A 54 -0.95 -0.33 4.78
C PHE A 54 0.01 -1.52 4.97
N ALA A 55 0.46 -2.14 3.87
CA ALA A 55 1.45 -3.21 3.91
C ALA A 55 2.76 -2.78 4.61
N ALA A 56 3.22 -1.54 4.37
CA ALA A 56 4.41 -1.00 5.03
C ALA A 56 4.24 -0.90 6.55
N ILE A 57 3.08 -0.40 7.01
CA ILE A 57 2.76 -0.30 8.44
C ILE A 57 2.60 -1.68 9.08
N ALA A 58 1.88 -2.59 8.43
CA ALA A 58 1.60 -3.93 8.95
C ALA A 58 2.86 -4.81 9.07
N ASN A 59 3.94 -4.45 8.38
CA ASN A 59 5.22 -5.17 8.41
C ASN A 59 6.34 -4.35 9.07
N ASP A 60 5.99 -3.40 9.94
CA ASP A 60 6.92 -2.59 10.74
C ASP A 60 8.03 -1.91 9.90
N ARG A 61 7.73 -1.55 8.66
CA ARG A 61 8.71 -0.94 7.75
C ARG A 61 9.00 0.53 8.06
N ILE A 62 8.18 1.15 8.91
CA ILE A 62 8.34 2.54 9.34
C ILE A 62 8.68 2.54 10.84
N PRO A 63 9.90 2.93 11.23
CA PRO A 63 10.31 2.93 12.64
C PRO A 63 9.60 4.03 13.44
N ASP A 64 9.62 3.88 14.76
CA ASP A 64 9.20 4.91 15.73
C ASP A 64 7.76 5.43 15.62
N ILE A 65 6.84 4.65 15.03
CA ILE A 65 5.42 5.04 14.89
C ILE A 65 4.55 4.71 16.11
N ALA A 66 5.04 3.89 17.04
CA ALA A 66 4.28 3.48 18.22
C ALA A 66 3.88 4.67 19.09
N GLY A 67 2.60 4.72 19.49
CA GLY A 67 2.06 5.84 20.28
C GLY A 67 1.88 7.16 19.51
N ARG A 68 2.12 7.16 18.19
CA ARG A 68 1.85 8.32 17.32
C ARG A 68 0.52 8.17 16.59
N ASN A 69 -0.04 9.31 16.19
CA ASN A 69 -1.19 9.32 15.28
C ASN A 69 -0.68 9.10 13.86
N VAL A 70 -1.03 7.96 13.26
CA VAL A 70 -0.62 7.57 11.90
C VAL A 70 -1.84 7.59 11.00
N VAL A 71 -1.69 8.20 9.81
CA VAL A 71 -2.71 8.18 8.76
C VAL A 71 -2.18 7.35 7.59
N VAL A 72 -2.99 6.38 7.16
CA VAL A 72 -2.71 5.54 6.00
C VAL A 72 -3.73 5.88 4.91
N ILE A 73 -3.24 6.15 3.71
CA ILE A 73 -4.10 6.40 2.55
C ILE A 73 -4.30 5.08 1.82
N LEU A 74 -5.55 4.66 1.68
CA LEU A 74 -5.97 3.56 0.82
C LEU A 74 -6.40 4.16 -0.52
N SER A 75 -5.53 4.12 -1.53
CA SER A 75 -5.69 4.98 -2.71
C SER A 75 -6.66 4.46 -3.76
N GLY A 76 -7.01 3.17 -3.75
CA GLY A 76 -7.83 2.57 -4.79
C GLY A 76 -8.39 1.20 -4.42
N GLY A 77 -9.50 0.85 -5.07
CA GLY A 77 -10.29 -0.36 -4.83
C GLY A 77 -10.89 -0.92 -6.12
N ASN A 78 -10.26 -0.64 -7.26
CA ASN A 78 -10.73 -1.08 -8.57
C ASN A 78 -10.32 -2.54 -8.82
N ILE A 79 -10.85 -3.44 -7.98
CA ILE A 79 -10.59 -4.87 -8.04
C ILE A 79 -11.91 -5.64 -8.19
N GLY A 80 -11.93 -6.57 -9.14
CA GLY A 80 -13.05 -7.44 -9.42
C GLY A 80 -13.08 -8.71 -8.57
N LYS A 81 -14.21 -9.43 -8.62
CA LYS A 81 -14.37 -10.73 -7.92
C LYS A 81 -13.34 -11.77 -8.38
N ASP A 82 -13.07 -11.83 -9.68
CA ASP A 82 -12.14 -12.83 -10.23
C ASP A 82 -10.71 -12.58 -9.75
N GLU A 83 -10.30 -11.32 -9.65
CA GLU A 83 -8.96 -10.94 -9.16
C GLU A 83 -8.79 -11.23 -7.65
N LEU A 84 -9.86 -11.12 -6.86
CA LEU A 84 -9.85 -11.47 -5.44
C LEU A 84 -9.60 -12.96 -5.20
N THR A 85 -9.98 -13.84 -6.13
CA THR A 85 -9.73 -15.29 -5.99
C THR A 85 -8.25 -15.66 -6.04
N ASN A 86 -7.39 -14.76 -6.55
CA ASN A 86 -5.95 -14.96 -6.57
C ASN A 86 -5.28 -14.71 -5.21
N PHE A 87 -6.03 -14.27 -4.19
CA PHE A 87 -5.53 -14.08 -2.84
C PHE A 87 -5.88 -15.33 -2.01
N PRO A 88 -4.90 -16.20 -1.70
CA PRO A 88 -5.14 -17.55 -1.19
C PRO A 88 -5.84 -17.60 0.18
N ASP A 89 -5.81 -16.49 0.91
CA ASP A 89 -6.39 -16.34 2.25
C ASP A 89 -7.83 -15.80 2.24
N LEU A 90 -8.36 -15.52 1.05
CA LEU A 90 -9.71 -15.05 0.81
C LEU A 90 -10.56 -16.24 0.35
N ASN A 91 -11.23 -16.90 1.29
CA ASN A 91 -12.18 -17.97 1.00
C ASN A 91 -13.52 -17.37 0.51
N ILE A 92 -13.51 -16.76 -0.66
CA ILE A 92 -14.65 -16.07 -1.30
C ILE A 92 -15.21 -16.92 -2.44
#